data_AF-A0A7X0Y4R0-F1
#
_entry.id   AF-A0A7X0Y4R0-F1
#
_cell.length_a   1.000
_cell.length_b   1.000
_cell.length_c   1.000
_cell.angle_alpha   90.00
_cell.angle_beta   90.00
_cell.angle_gamma   90.00
#
_symmetry.space_group_name_H-M   'P 1'
#
loop_
_entity.id
_entity.type
_entity.pdbx_description
1 polymer ?
#
loop_
_entity_poly.entity_id
_entity_poly.type
_entity_poly.pdbx_seq_one_letter_code
_entity_poly.pdbx_strand_id
1 'polypeptide(L)'
;MQSAFLLTISGISQLFILVVSANIIGRRFLSLREAVYLVVILSIIGTPLLMTLQYFSLLVVLGIAILAFRWKKKSWIESVVLSIVPLFLMICINYILEWITVAILGGSNAIYGGNIVSVLISSIALYLATYAVSLLIEKLSRAETYKSISKKSSYLLVLLLSVTIVMMYLFIYLESLYSFSNDIIIANSLLFCIYAIGISVAFLVLLRVGQIQLEIQKQKLQLGRLNKYTKEMERISSEMSDFNHDYINILASLHGYIEKGDQLLLKNYFQETIKPLNQVLIKNKNQLSEYTNRKDLTQ
;
A
#
# COMPACT_ATOMS: atom_id res chain seq x y z
N MET A 1 -24.79 -36.47 -14.15
CA MET A 1 -24.93 -35.33 -15.10
C MET A 1 -25.45 -34.07 -14.41
N GLN A 2 -26.55 -34.14 -13.63
CA GLN A 2 -27.10 -32.98 -12.91
C GLN A 2 -26.11 -32.37 -11.90
N SER A 3 -25.35 -33.18 -11.16
CA SER A 3 -24.30 -32.72 -10.23
C SER A 3 -23.16 -31.97 -10.93
N ALA A 4 -22.64 -32.51 -12.04
CA ALA A 4 -21.59 -31.85 -12.82
C ALA A 4 -22.06 -30.51 -13.41
N PHE A 5 -23.30 -30.45 -13.90
CA PHE A 5 -23.90 -29.22 -14.41
C PHE A 5 -24.06 -28.16 -13.31
N LEU A 6 -24.57 -28.54 -12.14
CA LEU A 6 -24.67 -27.64 -10.99
C LEU A 6 -23.31 -27.10 -10.54
N LEU A 7 -22.30 -27.95 -10.56
CA LEU A 7 -20.93 -27.58 -10.19
C LEU A 7 -20.34 -26.59 -11.22
N THR A 8 -20.59 -26.78 -12.52
CA THR A 8 -20.16 -25.80 -13.54
C THR A 8 -20.84 -24.44 -13.37
N ILE A 9 -22.14 -24.39 -13.06
CA ILE A 9 -22.87 -23.14 -12.83
C ILE A 9 -22.31 -22.40 -11.61
N SER A 10 -22.10 -23.12 -10.51
CA SER A 10 -21.53 -22.57 -9.27
C SER A 10 -20.09 -22.08 -9.49
N GLY A 11 -19.27 -22.81 -10.24
CA GLY A 11 -17.91 -22.38 -10.57
C GLY A 11 -17.88 -21.08 -11.38
N ILE A 12 -18.74 -20.96 -12.41
CA ILE A 12 -18.82 -19.73 -13.22
C ILE A 12 -19.31 -18.55 -12.36
N SER A 13 -20.30 -18.77 -11.47
CA SER A 13 -20.82 -17.70 -10.61
C SER A 13 -19.76 -17.21 -9.62
N GLN A 14 -18.99 -18.11 -9.02
CA GLN A 14 -17.87 -17.76 -8.12
C GLN A 14 -16.77 -16.97 -8.84
N LEU A 15 -16.39 -17.38 -10.06
CA LEU A 15 -15.41 -16.65 -10.87
C LEU A 15 -15.93 -15.25 -11.23
N PHE A 16 -17.20 -15.12 -11.59
CA PHE A 16 -17.82 -13.82 -11.83
C PHE A 16 -17.77 -12.93 -10.58
N ILE A 17 -18.14 -13.47 -9.41
CA ILE A 17 -18.07 -12.77 -8.11
C ILE A 17 -16.65 -12.27 -7.83
N LEU A 18 -15.63 -13.11 -8.05
CA LEU A 18 -14.22 -12.75 -7.84
C LEU A 18 -13.80 -11.55 -8.69
N VAL A 19 -14.13 -11.54 -9.99
CA VAL A 19 -13.72 -10.45 -10.87
C VAL A 19 -14.46 -9.14 -10.54
N VAL A 20 -15.75 -9.22 -10.24
CA VAL A 20 -16.55 -8.04 -9.87
C VAL A 20 -16.05 -7.44 -8.56
N SER A 21 -15.85 -8.27 -7.54
CA SER A 21 -15.33 -7.82 -6.23
C SER A 21 -13.91 -7.25 -6.35
N ALA A 22 -13.02 -7.89 -7.12
CA ALA A 22 -11.69 -7.35 -7.43
C ALA A 22 -11.76 -5.98 -8.12
N ASN A 23 -12.68 -5.81 -9.09
CA ASN A 23 -12.84 -4.55 -9.79
C ASN A 23 -13.33 -3.43 -8.86
N ILE A 24 -14.29 -3.72 -7.96
CA ILE A 24 -14.80 -2.75 -6.97
C ILE A 24 -13.69 -2.33 -6.00
N ILE A 25 -13.01 -3.31 -5.38
CA ILE A 25 -11.93 -3.06 -4.42
C ILE A 25 -10.77 -2.32 -5.08
N GLY A 26 -10.45 -2.67 -6.33
CA GLY A 26 -9.45 -1.99 -7.15
C GLY A 26 -9.87 -0.62 -7.70
N ARG A 27 -10.98 -0.04 -7.21
CA ARG A 27 -11.52 1.28 -7.60
C ARG A 27 -11.89 1.37 -9.07
N ARG A 28 -12.54 0.34 -9.59
CA ARG A 28 -13.02 0.23 -10.97
C ARG A 28 -11.91 0.40 -12.00
N PHE A 29 -10.76 -0.22 -11.75
CA PHE A 29 -9.59 -0.12 -12.63
C PHE A 29 -9.76 -0.87 -13.96
N LEU A 30 -10.69 -1.83 -14.04
CA LEU A 30 -11.03 -2.53 -15.27
C LEU A 30 -12.25 -1.89 -15.93
N SER A 31 -12.18 -1.72 -17.25
CA SER A 31 -13.38 -1.40 -18.03
C SER A 31 -14.35 -2.58 -18.03
N LEU A 32 -15.65 -2.33 -18.24
CA LEU A 32 -16.67 -3.38 -18.24
C LEU A 32 -16.34 -4.50 -19.24
N ARG A 33 -15.80 -4.13 -20.42
CA ARG A 33 -15.38 -5.09 -21.45
C ARG A 33 -14.23 -5.98 -20.98
N GLU A 34 -13.25 -5.40 -20.30
CA GLU A 34 -12.08 -6.14 -19.79
C GLU A 34 -12.45 -7.07 -18.65
N ALA A 35 -13.34 -6.64 -17.76
CA ALA A 35 -13.87 -7.51 -16.70
C ALA A 35 -14.62 -8.71 -17.30
N VAL A 36 -15.45 -8.49 -18.33
CA VAL A 36 -16.14 -9.58 -19.04
C VAL A 36 -15.14 -10.52 -19.71
N TYR A 37 -14.13 -10.02 -20.42
CA TYR A 37 -13.10 -10.87 -21.02
C TYR A 37 -12.36 -11.71 -19.98
N LEU A 38 -12.03 -11.11 -18.83
CA LEU A 38 -11.33 -11.81 -17.76
C LEU A 38 -12.20 -12.91 -17.14
N VAL A 39 -13.50 -12.66 -16.92
CA VAL A 39 -14.46 -13.70 -16.47
C VAL A 39 -14.55 -14.85 -17.47
N VAL A 40 -14.65 -14.53 -18.77
CA VAL A 40 -14.74 -15.56 -19.83
C VAL A 40 -13.49 -16.41 -19.86
N ILE A 41 -12.30 -15.80 -19.85
CA ILE A 41 -11.01 -16.51 -19.82
C ILE A 41 -10.91 -17.40 -18.58
N LEU A 42 -11.21 -16.85 -17.40
CA LEU A 42 -11.19 -17.62 -16.16
C LEU A 42 -12.21 -18.76 -16.16
N SER A 43 -13.37 -18.58 -16.78
CA SER A 43 -14.41 -19.61 -16.84
C SER A 43 -14.02 -20.75 -17.78
N ILE A 44 -13.46 -20.43 -18.95
CA ILE A 44 -12.99 -21.43 -19.94
C ILE A 44 -11.85 -22.27 -19.36
N ILE A 45 -10.93 -21.64 -18.61
CA ILE A 45 -9.76 -22.34 -18.07
C ILE A 45 -10.07 -22.98 -16.72
N GLY A 46 -10.75 -22.26 -15.83
CA GLY A 46 -10.97 -22.65 -14.44
C GLY A 46 -12.00 -23.76 -14.27
N THR A 47 -13.11 -23.75 -15.04
CA THR A 47 -14.17 -24.75 -14.85
C THR A 47 -13.78 -26.16 -15.28
N PRO A 48 -13.06 -26.40 -16.40
CA PRO A 48 -12.56 -27.74 -16.73
C PRO A 48 -11.46 -28.20 -15.78
N LEU A 49 -10.63 -27.25 -15.29
CA LEU A 49 -9.62 -27.56 -14.27
C LEU A 49 -10.25 -28.00 -12.96
N LEU A 50 -11.38 -27.43 -12.57
CA LEU A 50 -12.08 -27.83 -11.35
C LEU A 50 -12.57 -29.28 -11.47
N MET A 51 -13.05 -29.69 -12.65
CA MET A 51 -13.51 -31.06 -12.89
C MET A 51 -12.38 -32.11 -12.85
N THR A 52 -11.14 -31.70 -13.14
CA THR A 52 -9.98 -32.61 -13.27
C THR A 52 -9.06 -32.58 -12.06
N LEU A 53 -8.77 -31.38 -11.56
CA LEU A 53 -7.81 -31.11 -10.49
C LEU A 53 -8.48 -30.65 -9.18
N GLN A 54 -9.81 -30.58 -9.13
CA GLN A 54 -10.62 -30.22 -7.96
C GLN A 54 -10.09 -28.93 -7.30
N TYR A 55 -9.57 -29.02 -6.07
CA TYR A 55 -9.11 -27.91 -5.25
C TYR A 55 -7.87 -27.18 -5.80
N PHE A 56 -7.01 -27.89 -6.56
CA PHE A 56 -5.81 -27.27 -7.14
C PHE A 56 -6.15 -26.25 -8.24
N SER A 57 -7.38 -26.26 -8.77
CA SER A 57 -7.86 -25.25 -9.72
C SER A 57 -7.79 -23.83 -9.15
N LEU A 58 -7.93 -23.67 -7.82
CA LEU A 58 -7.88 -22.37 -7.13
C LEU A 58 -6.53 -21.67 -7.31
N LEU A 59 -5.42 -22.42 -7.27
CA LEU A 59 -4.07 -21.86 -7.47
C LEU A 59 -3.87 -21.35 -8.89
N VAL A 60 -4.43 -22.05 -9.88
CA VAL A 60 -4.34 -21.67 -11.30
C VAL A 60 -5.19 -20.44 -11.58
N VAL A 61 -6.41 -20.37 -11.02
CA VAL A 61 -7.29 -19.19 -11.10
C VAL A 61 -6.61 -17.97 -10.49
N LEU A 62 -6.00 -18.11 -9.31
CA LEU A 62 -5.22 -17.05 -8.67
C LEU A 62 -4.04 -16.60 -9.54
N GLY A 63 -3.28 -17.54 -10.10
CA GLY A 63 -2.15 -17.22 -10.97
C GLY A 63 -2.56 -16.40 -12.20
N ILE A 64 -3.65 -16.79 -12.87
CA ILE A 64 -4.18 -16.08 -14.03
C ILE A 64 -4.70 -14.69 -13.64
N ALA A 65 -5.41 -14.58 -12.51
CA ALA A 65 -5.90 -13.28 -12.01
C ALA A 65 -4.73 -12.32 -11.72
N ILE A 66 -3.67 -12.78 -11.06
CA ILE A 66 -2.48 -11.98 -10.76
C ILE A 66 -1.81 -11.49 -12.05
N LEU A 67 -1.63 -12.37 -13.04
CA LEU A 67 -1.03 -12.01 -14.33
C LEU A 67 -1.89 -10.99 -15.10
N ALA A 68 -3.20 -11.18 -15.12
CA ALA A 68 -4.12 -10.27 -15.79
C ALA A 68 -4.09 -8.87 -15.15
N PHE A 69 -4.08 -8.78 -13.82
CA PHE A 69 -3.99 -7.50 -13.12
C PHE A 69 -2.61 -6.84 -13.29
N ARG A 70 -1.54 -7.63 -13.39
CA ARG A 70 -0.20 -7.13 -13.69
C ARG A 70 -0.09 -6.51 -15.07
N TRP A 71 -0.80 -7.05 -16.06
CA TRP A 71 -0.85 -6.49 -17.42
C TRP A 71 -1.44 -5.06 -17.42
N LYS A 72 -2.35 -4.77 -16.48
CA LYS A 72 -2.94 -3.44 -16.30
C LYS A 72 -2.08 -2.42 -15.53
N LYS A 73 -0.75 -2.61 -15.53
CA LYS A 73 0.27 -1.72 -14.93
C LYS A 73 0.14 -1.53 -13.41
N LYS A 74 -0.52 -2.46 -12.72
CA LYS A 74 -0.46 -2.53 -11.24
C LYS A 74 0.89 -3.03 -10.77
N SER A 75 1.33 -2.57 -9.59
CA SER A 75 2.51 -3.16 -8.94
C SER A 75 2.26 -4.65 -8.65
N TRP A 76 3.32 -5.46 -8.57
CA TRP A 76 3.19 -6.89 -8.25
C TRP A 76 2.41 -7.12 -6.97
N ILE A 77 2.69 -6.32 -5.94
CA ILE A 77 2.01 -6.39 -4.63
C ILE A 77 0.53 -6.04 -4.76
N GLU A 78 0.18 -4.96 -5.48
CA GLU A 78 -1.23 -4.61 -5.70
C GLU A 78 -2.00 -5.70 -6.46
N SER A 79 -1.37 -6.34 -7.45
CA SER A 79 -2.00 -7.41 -8.23
C SER A 79 -2.30 -8.65 -7.38
N VAL A 80 -1.36 -8.99 -6.49
CA VAL A 80 -1.51 -10.09 -5.53
C VAL A 80 -2.59 -9.79 -4.50
N VAL A 81 -2.59 -8.58 -3.92
CA VAL A 81 -3.64 -8.13 -2.98
C VAL A 81 -5.02 -8.16 -3.63
N LEU A 82 -5.16 -7.61 -4.84
CA LEU A 82 -6.42 -7.55 -5.57
C LEU A 82 -6.95 -8.92 -6.03
N SER A 83 -6.11 -9.95 -6.02
CA SER A 83 -6.55 -11.33 -6.34
C SER A 83 -6.93 -12.09 -5.08
N ILE A 84 -6.16 -11.94 -3.99
CA ILE A 84 -6.33 -12.73 -2.77
C ILE A 84 -7.41 -12.15 -1.86
N VAL A 85 -7.49 -10.83 -1.68
CA VAL A 85 -8.48 -10.22 -0.77
C VAL A 85 -9.93 -10.50 -1.19
N PRO A 86 -10.32 -10.36 -2.48
CA PRO A 86 -11.69 -10.66 -2.88
C PRO A 86 -12.02 -12.16 -2.79
N LEU A 87 -11.06 -13.02 -3.11
CA LEU A 87 -11.19 -14.47 -2.91
C LEU A 87 -11.38 -14.80 -1.42
N PHE A 88 -10.61 -14.15 -0.54
CA PHE A 88 -10.73 -14.34 0.89
C PHE A 88 -12.12 -13.94 1.40
N LEU A 89 -12.62 -12.77 0.99
CA LEU A 89 -13.96 -12.29 1.34
C LEU A 89 -15.07 -13.21 0.86
N MET A 90 -14.97 -13.69 -0.38
CA MET A 90 -15.94 -14.62 -0.95
C MET A 90 -16.03 -15.89 -0.12
N ILE A 91 -14.89 -16.48 0.27
CA ILE A 91 -14.86 -17.69 1.10
C ILE A 91 -15.41 -17.41 2.51
N CYS A 92 -15.07 -16.27 3.13
CA CYS A 92 -15.63 -15.89 4.42
C CYS A 92 -17.16 -15.80 4.41
N ILE A 93 -17.71 -15.18 3.37
CA ILE A 93 -19.15 -15.05 3.23
C ILE A 93 -19.78 -16.41 2.95
N ASN A 94 -19.13 -17.28 2.18
CA ASN A 94 -19.60 -18.64 1.95
C ASN A 94 -19.74 -19.43 3.25
N TYR A 95 -18.71 -19.46 4.10
CA TYR A 95 -18.77 -20.14 5.40
C TYR A 95 -19.85 -19.57 6.34
N ILE A 96 -20.08 -18.26 6.30
CA ILE A 96 -21.16 -17.62 7.07
C ILE A 96 -22.53 -18.07 6.55
N LEU A 97 -22.73 -18.07 5.23
CA LEU A 97 -23.98 -18.50 4.61
C LEU A 97 -24.25 -19.98 4.90
N GLU A 98 -23.23 -20.85 4.79
CA GLU A 98 -23.34 -22.26 5.14
C GLU A 98 -23.77 -22.45 6.60
N TRP A 99 -23.13 -21.75 7.53
CA TRP A 99 -23.51 -21.80 8.95
C TRP A 99 -24.97 -21.36 9.17
N ILE A 100 -25.40 -20.26 8.55
CA ILE A 100 -26.79 -19.78 8.63
C ILE A 100 -27.77 -20.83 8.06
N THR A 101 -27.45 -21.43 6.92
CA THR A 101 -28.32 -22.43 6.28
C THR A 101 -28.48 -23.67 7.14
N VAL A 102 -27.39 -24.19 7.72
CA VAL A 102 -27.42 -25.36 8.61
C VAL A 102 -28.18 -25.03 9.90
N ALA A 103 -27.95 -23.85 10.49
CA ALA A 103 -28.58 -23.42 11.73
C ALA A 103 -30.11 -23.22 11.61
N ILE A 104 -30.59 -22.65 10.50
CA ILE A 104 -32.01 -22.34 10.30
C ILE A 104 -32.78 -23.55 9.77
N LEU A 105 -32.19 -24.30 8.82
CA LEU A 105 -32.94 -25.30 8.05
C LEU A 105 -32.64 -26.75 8.48
N GLY A 106 -31.65 -26.97 9.36
CA GLY A 106 -31.32 -28.29 9.91
C GLY A 106 -30.86 -29.34 8.90
N GLY A 107 -30.74 -28.97 7.61
CA GLY A 107 -30.50 -29.88 6.50
C GLY A 107 -29.02 -30.08 6.22
N SER A 108 -28.63 -31.35 6.03
CA SER A 108 -27.31 -31.72 5.51
C SER A 108 -27.06 -31.16 4.11
N ASN A 109 -25.78 -30.96 3.77
CA ASN A 109 -25.29 -30.56 2.43
C ASN A 109 -25.86 -31.44 1.29
N ALA A 110 -26.31 -32.66 1.58
CA ALA A 110 -26.89 -33.59 0.61
C ALA A 110 -28.29 -33.18 0.11
N ILE A 111 -29.07 -32.41 0.89
CA ILE A 111 -30.42 -31.96 0.49
C ILE A 111 -30.35 -30.72 -0.41
N TYR A 112 -29.32 -29.89 -0.23
CA TYR A 112 -29.12 -28.64 -1.00
C TYR A 112 -28.28 -28.80 -2.26
N GLY A 113 -27.38 -29.77 -2.30
CA GLY A 113 -26.55 -30.07 -3.49
C GLY A 113 -27.33 -30.69 -4.66
N GLY A 114 -28.56 -31.17 -4.43
CA GLY A 114 -29.37 -31.82 -5.46
C GLY A 114 -30.37 -30.91 -6.19
N ASN A 115 -30.77 -29.78 -5.59
CA ASN A 115 -31.83 -28.92 -6.12
C ASN A 115 -31.25 -27.67 -6.80
N ILE A 116 -31.59 -27.46 -8.08
CA ILE A 116 -31.19 -26.27 -8.86
C ILE A 116 -31.58 -24.97 -8.15
N VAL A 117 -32.75 -24.94 -7.51
CA VAL A 117 -33.31 -23.72 -6.94
C VAL A 117 -32.51 -23.27 -5.71
N SER A 118 -32.11 -24.21 -4.84
CA SER A 118 -31.31 -23.88 -3.66
C SER A 118 -29.91 -23.38 -4.04
N VAL A 119 -29.28 -23.99 -5.05
CA VAL A 119 -27.96 -23.56 -5.54
C VAL A 119 -28.00 -22.16 -6.16
N LEU A 120 -29.08 -21.83 -6.86
CA LEU A 120 -29.26 -20.48 -7.42
C LEU A 120 -29.49 -19.44 -6.32
N ILE A 121 -30.34 -19.73 -5.33
CA ILE A 121 -30.60 -18.83 -4.21
C ILE A 121 -29.31 -18.57 -3.41
N SER A 122 -28.55 -19.62 -3.09
CA SER A 122 -27.28 -19.46 -2.35
C SER A 122 -26.24 -18.67 -3.15
N SER A 123 -26.14 -18.91 -4.47
CA SER A 123 -25.24 -18.15 -5.35
C SER A 123 -25.61 -16.67 -5.43
N ILE A 124 -26.91 -16.34 -5.50
CA ILE A 124 -27.39 -14.96 -5.50
C ILE A 124 -27.09 -14.29 -4.15
N ALA A 125 -27.35 -14.98 -3.04
CA ALA A 125 -27.06 -14.48 -1.70
C ALA A 125 -25.56 -14.19 -1.53
N LEU A 126 -24.69 -15.10 -1.99
CA LEU A 126 -23.24 -14.93 -1.98
C LEU A 126 -22.81 -13.71 -2.80
N TYR A 127 -23.36 -13.55 -4.01
CA TYR A 127 -23.07 -12.38 -4.85
C TYR A 127 -23.46 -11.06 -4.16
N LEU A 128 -24.68 -10.97 -3.65
CA LEU A 128 -25.19 -9.75 -3.00
C LEU A 128 -24.36 -9.39 -1.76
N ALA A 129 -24.07 -10.36 -0.90
CA ALA A 129 -23.27 -10.15 0.29
C ALA A 129 -21.83 -9.74 -0.06
N THR A 130 -21.18 -10.42 -1.01
CA THR A 130 -19.80 -10.11 -1.42
C THR A 130 -19.71 -8.74 -2.08
N TYR A 131 -20.71 -8.38 -2.89
CA TYR A 131 -20.83 -7.06 -3.50
C TYR A 131 -20.98 -5.96 -2.43
N ALA A 132 -21.87 -6.15 -1.45
CA ALA A 132 -22.09 -5.19 -0.37
C ALA A 132 -20.82 -4.95 0.46
N VAL A 133 -20.12 -6.03 0.85
CA VAL A 133 -18.87 -5.92 1.63
C VAL A 133 -17.76 -5.27 0.80
N SER A 134 -17.66 -5.59 -0.50
CA SER A 134 -16.68 -4.97 -1.40
C SER A 134 -16.88 -3.45 -1.52
N LEU A 135 -18.14 -2.98 -1.55
CA LEU A 135 -18.45 -1.55 -1.54
C LEU A 135 -18.08 -0.88 -0.21
N LEU A 136 -18.31 -1.54 0.92
CA LEU A 136 -17.90 -1.04 2.24
C LEU A 136 -16.37 -0.86 2.30
N ILE A 137 -15.62 -1.84 1.79
CA ILE A 137 -14.16 -1.78 1.73
C ILE A 137 -13.69 -0.66 0.81
N GLU A 138 -14.33 -0.49 -0.36
CA GLU A 138 -14.01 0.63 -1.25
C GLU A 138 -14.23 1.98 -0.55
N LYS A 139 -15.36 2.15 0.16
CA LYS A 139 -15.67 3.36 0.91
C LYS A 139 -14.66 3.63 2.03
N LEU A 140 -14.29 2.59 2.79
CA LEU A 140 -13.29 2.70 3.86
C LEU A 140 -11.89 3.03 3.29
N SER A 141 -11.54 2.43 2.16
CA SER A 141 -10.29 2.72 1.43
C SER A 141 -10.24 4.13 0.84
N ARG A 142 -11.39 4.76 0.56
CA ARG A 142 -11.45 6.17 0.12
C ARG A 142 -11.23 7.15 1.29
N ALA A 143 -11.71 6.80 2.49
CA ALA A 143 -11.63 7.65 3.67
C ALA A 143 -10.19 7.78 4.22
N GLU A 144 -9.39 6.72 4.11
CA GLU A 144 -7.96 6.80 4.41
C GLU A 144 -7.16 6.85 3.12
N THR A 145 -6.33 7.87 2.93
CA THR A 145 -5.45 7.98 1.76
C THR A 145 -4.39 6.88 1.86
N TYR A 146 -4.71 5.67 1.38
CA TYR A 146 -3.78 4.53 1.26
C TYR A 146 -2.69 4.88 0.24
N LYS A 147 -1.74 5.71 0.67
CA LYS A 147 -0.61 6.16 -0.14
C LYS A 147 0.62 5.38 0.32
N SER A 148 1.00 4.44 -0.54
CA SER A 148 2.25 3.67 -0.57
C SER A 148 2.64 2.99 0.74
N ILE A 149 2.30 1.70 0.90
CA ILE A 149 2.86 0.84 1.96
C ILE A 149 4.41 0.86 1.87
N SER A 150 5.08 0.97 3.03
CA SER A 150 6.55 0.99 3.06
C SER A 150 7.14 -0.32 2.49
N LYS A 151 8.31 -0.29 1.86
CA LYS A 151 8.95 -1.51 1.30
C LYS A 151 9.10 -2.62 2.34
N LYS A 152 9.35 -2.28 3.61
CA LYS A 152 9.51 -3.26 4.70
C LYS A 152 8.16 -3.88 5.14
N SER A 153 7.10 -3.09 5.20
CA SER A 153 5.75 -3.62 5.49
C SER A 153 5.17 -4.43 4.33
N SER A 154 5.66 -4.23 3.10
CA SER A 154 5.25 -5.03 1.94
C SER A 154 5.65 -6.51 2.03
N TYR A 155 6.82 -6.83 2.59
CA TYR A 155 7.25 -8.23 2.78
C TYR A 155 6.35 -8.96 3.80
N LEU A 156 6.07 -8.32 4.93
CA LEU A 156 5.17 -8.87 5.96
C LEU A 156 3.76 -9.07 5.42
N LEU A 157 3.29 -8.15 4.56
CA LEU A 157 2.00 -8.28 3.89
C LEU A 157 1.97 -9.49 2.94
N VAL A 158 3.02 -9.69 2.13
CA VAL A 158 3.12 -10.87 1.25
C VAL A 158 3.15 -12.17 2.07
N LEU A 159 3.90 -12.19 3.19
CA LEU A 159 3.92 -13.33 4.09
C LEU A 159 2.51 -13.62 4.64
N LEU A 160 1.81 -12.60 5.13
CA LEU A 160 0.44 -12.75 5.64
C LEU A 160 -0.49 -13.31 4.55
N LEU A 161 -0.42 -12.78 3.33
CA LEU A 161 -1.21 -13.27 2.19
C LEU A 161 -0.86 -14.72 1.83
N SER A 162 0.41 -15.11 1.89
CA SER A 162 0.80 -16.52 1.65
C SER A 162 0.21 -17.46 2.69
N VAL A 163 0.23 -17.07 3.97
CA VAL A 163 -0.40 -17.83 5.05
C VAL A 163 -1.91 -17.92 4.85
N THR A 164 -2.56 -16.85 4.39
CA THR A 164 -4.00 -16.91 4.08
C THR A 164 -4.32 -17.92 2.99
N ILE A 165 -3.57 -17.96 1.90
CA ILE A 165 -3.81 -18.93 0.82
C ILE A 165 -3.67 -20.36 1.36
N VAL A 166 -2.60 -20.64 2.10
CA VAL A 166 -2.33 -21.99 2.64
C VAL A 166 -3.44 -22.41 3.60
N MET A 167 -3.83 -21.55 4.54
CA MET A 167 -4.89 -21.88 5.49
C MET A 167 -6.24 -22.05 4.80
N MET A 168 -6.59 -21.19 3.83
CA MET A 168 -7.82 -21.35 3.05
C MET A 168 -7.85 -22.68 2.31
N TYR A 169 -6.74 -23.05 1.68
CA TYR A 169 -6.61 -24.35 1.05
C TYR A 169 -6.81 -25.50 2.04
N LEU A 170 -6.21 -25.42 3.23
CA LEU A 170 -6.38 -26.43 4.28
C LEU A 170 -7.85 -26.54 4.74
N PHE A 171 -8.55 -25.44 4.95
CA PHE A 171 -9.97 -25.47 5.35
C PHE A 171 -10.85 -26.13 4.28
N ILE A 172 -10.68 -25.75 3.01
CA ILE A 172 -11.44 -26.32 1.90
C ILE A 172 -11.10 -27.81 1.72
N TYR A 173 -9.83 -28.18 1.87
CA TYR A 173 -9.38 -29.57 1.75
C TYR A 173 -9.90 -30.44 2.91
N LEU A 174 -9.87 -29.94 4.14
CA LEU A 174 -10.44 -30.65 5.30
C LEU A 174 -11.93 -30.90 5.11
N GLU A 175 -12.65 -29.92 4.56
CA GLU A 175 -14.06 -30.05 4.24
C GLU A 175 -14.38 -31.10 3.18
N SER A 176 -13.45 -31.36 2.27
CA SER A 176 -13.59 -32.41 1.27
C SER A 176 -13.40 -33.82 1.80
N LEU A 177 -12.50 -33.99 2.78
CA LEU A 177 -12.08 -35.31 3.26
C LEU A 177 -13.07 -35.91 4.24
N TYR A 178 -13.65 -35.08 5.10
CA TYR A 178 -14.63 -35.51 6.06
C TYR A 178 -16.00 -35.21 5.46
N SER A 179 -16.76 -36.25 5.12
CA SER A 179 -18.17 -36.13 4.76
C SER A 179 -18.96 -35.66 5.99
N PHE A 180 -18.87 -34.36 6.26
CA PHE A 180 -19.19 -33.79 7.55
C PHE A 180 -20.64 -34.08 7.94
N SER A 181 -20.84 -34.61 9.15
CA SER A 181 -22.10 -34.44 9.84
C SER A 181 -22.33 -32.94 10.12
N ASN A 182 -23.59 -32.53 10.27
CA ASN A 182 -23.95 -31.12 10.47
C ASN A 182 -23.14 -30.46 11.62
N ASP A 183 -22.86 -31.21 12.69
CA ASP A 183 -22.07 -30.71 13.83
C ASP A 183 -20.62 -30.36 13.44
N ILE A 184 -20.01 -31.15 12.55
CA ILE A 184 -18.63 -30.89 12.11
C ILE A 184 -18.58 -29.71 11.14
N ILE A 185 -19.62 -29.53 10.30
CA ILE A 185 -19.74 -28.32 9.45
C ILE A 185 -19.78 -27.07 10.34
N ILE A 186 -20.65 -27.08 11.36
CA ILE A 186 -20.77 -25.94 12.29
C ILE A 186 -19.45 -25.65 12.99
N ALA A 187 -18.75 -26.69 13.48
CA ALA A 187 -17.46 -26.54 14.14
C ALA A 187 -16.40 -25.97 13.19
N ASN A 188 -16.33 -26.46 11.95
CA ASN A 188 -15.40 -25.98 10.93
C ASN A 188 -15.67 -24.53 10.53
N SER A 189 -16.93 -24.16 10.28
CA SER A 189 -17.31 -22.77 9.98
C SER A 189 -16.99 -21.83 11.14
N LEU A 190 -17.17 -22.27 12.38
CA LEU A 190 -16.80 -21.49 13.57
C LEU A 190 -15.29 -21.30 13.69
N LEU A 191 -14.49 -22.36 13.45
CA LEU A 191 -13.03 -22.29 13.45
C LEU A 191 -12.54 -21.33 12.35
N PHE A 192 -13.11 -21.45 11.15
CA PHE A 192 -12.82 -20.55 10.04
C PHE A 192 -13.16 -19.10 10.39
N CYS A 193 -14.31 -18.83 11.02
CA CYS A 193 -14.68 -17.48 11.46
C CYS A 193 -13.67 -16.88 12.45
N ILE A 194 -13.23 -17.66 13.44
CA ILE A 194 -12.19 -17.21 14.40
C ILE A 194 -10.88 -16.89 13.67
N TYR A 195 -10.47 -17.76 12.75
CA TYR A 195 -9.30 -17.54 11.90
C TYR A 195 -9.45 -16.28 11.04
N ALA A 196 -10.60 -16.09 10.40
CA ALA A 196 -10.90 -14.96 9.54
C ALA A 196 -10.88 -13.63 10.29
N ILE A 197 -11.39 -13.59 11.53
CA ILE A 197 -11.30 -12.42 12.41
C ILE A 197 -9.83 -12.14 12.75
N GLY A 198 -9.09 -13.17 13.19
CA GLY A 198 -7.68 -13.03 13.57
C GLY A 198 -6.82 -12.48 12.43
N ILE A 199 -6.97 -13.01 11.22
CA ILE A 199 -6.21 -12.53 10.07
C ILE A 199 -6.65 -11.14 9.61
N SER A 200 -7.94 -10.81 9.71
CA SER A 200 -8.45 -9.47 9.39
C SER A 200 -7.87 -8.42 10.34
N VAL A 201 -7.81 -8.72 11.64
CA VAL A 201 -7.16 -7.86 12.64
C VAL A 201 -5.67 -7.72 12.34
N ALA A 202 -4.96 -8.82 12.07
CA ALA A 202 -3.54 -8.78 11.71
C ALA A 202 -3.28 -7.91 10.46
N PHE A 203 -4.14 -8.02 9.44
CA PHE A 203 -4.08 -7.20 8.24
C PHE A 203 -4.26 -5.71 8.56
N LEU A 204 -5.27 -5.34 9.36
CA LEU A 204 -5.49 -3.96 9.79
C LEU A 204 -4.31 -3.39 10.60
N VAL A 205 -3.74 -4.18 11.50
CA VAL A 205 -2.55 -3.79 12.28
C VAL A 205 -1.36 -3.55 11.36
N LEU A 206 -1.10 -4.43 10.38
CA LEU A 206 -0.01 -4.24 9.43
C LEU A 206 -0.20 -2.98 8.57
N LEU A 207 -1.42 -2.68 8.15
CA LEU A 207 -1.73 -1.45 7.42
C LEU A 207 -1.44 -0.21 8.27
N ARG A 208 -1.89 -0.19 9.53
CA ARG A 208 -1.61 0.90 10.49
C ARG A 208 -0.12 1.08 10.74
N VAL A 209 0.60 -0.01 11.02
CA VAL A 209 2.05 0.02 11.22
C VAL A 209 2.77 0.53 9.97
N GLY A 210 2.33 0.12 8.78
CA GLY A 210 2.84 0.63 7.51
C GLY A 210 2.67 2.14 7.36
N GLN A 211 1.50 2.68 7.69
CA GLN A 211 1.22 4.12 7.69
C GLN A 211 2.14 4.88 8.65
N ILE A 212 2.22 4.43 9.92
CA ILE A 212 3.06 5.05 10.96
C ILE A 212 4.54 5.06 10.55
N GLN A 213 5.04 3.97 9.95
CA GLN A 213 6.43 3.92 9.49
C GLN A 213 6.73 4.95 8.39
N LEU A 214 5.80 5.21 7.49
CA LEU A 214 5.97 6.22 6.45
C LEU A 214 5.98 7.63 7.03
N GLU A 215 5.13 7.90 8.02
CA GLU A 215 5.10 9.17 8.74
C GLU A 215 6.42 9.41 9.48
N ILE A 216 6.91 8.40 10.20
CA ILE A 216 8.22 8.47 10.87
C ILE A 216 9.34 8.73 9.86
N GLN A 217 9.33 8.09 8.69
CA GLN A 217 10.34 8.33 7.66
C GLN A 217 10.28 9.77 7.11
N LYS A 218 9.06 10.29 6.88
CA LYS A 218 8.88 11.68 6.46
C LYS A 218 9.38 12.66 7.53
N GLN A 219 9.05 12.43 8.79
CA GLN A 219 9.52 13.24 9.91
C GLN A 219 11.04 13.21 10.03
N LYS A 220 11.68 12.03 9.93
CA LYS A 220 13.16 11.92 9.92
C LYS A 220 13.80 12.72 8.79
N LEU A 221 13.19 12.70 7.60
CA LEU A 221 13.70 13.45 6.45
C LEU A 221 13.53 14.97 6.66
N GLN A 222 12.42 15.41 7.24
CA GLN A 222 12.19 16.81 7.62
C GLN A 222 13.20 17.28 8.68
N LEU A 223 13.42 16.48 9.73
CA LEU A 223 14.42 16.78 10.76
C LEU A 223 15.84 16.86 10.18
N GLY A 224 16.20 15.95 9.27
CA GLY A 224 17.49 16.01 8.58
C GLY A 224 17.68 17.27 7.75
N ARG A 225 16.61 17.78 7.11
CA ARG A 225 16.65 19.07 6.39
C ARG A 225 16.76 20.24 7.34
N LEU A 226 16.00 20.24 8.44
CA LEU A 226 16.06 21.28 9.45
C LEU A 226 17.44 21.38 10.09
N ASN A 227 18.04 20.25 10.46
CA ASN A 227 19.38 20.21 11.04
C ASN A 227 20.45 20.79 10.10
N LYS A 228 20.37 20.48 8.79
CA LYS A 228 21.26 21.09 7.79
C LYS A 228 21.09 22.60 7.70
N TYR A 229 19.84 23.07 7.69
CA TYR A 229 19.55 24.50 7.67
C TYR A 229 20.08 25.21 8.92
N THR A 230 19.85 24.64 10.11
CA THR A 230 20.37 25.19 11.38
C THR A 230 21.89 25.26 11.37
N LYS A 231 22.58 24.21 10.92
CA LYS A 231 24.04 24.21 10.85
C LYS A 231 24.60 25.27 9.88
N GLU A 232 23.93 25.50 8.75
CA GLU A 232 24.31 26.59 7.85
C GLU A 232 24.06 27.97 8.47
N MET A 233 22.96 28.13 9.22
CA MET A 233 22.68 29.38 9.95
C MET A 233 23.71 29.64 11.05
N GLU A 234 24.13 28.61 11.79
CA GLU A 234 25.20 28.70 12.78
C GLU A 234 26.53 29.09 12.12
N ARG A 235 26.87 28.49 10.97
CA ARG A 235 28.06 28.85 10.21
C ARG A 235 28.04 30.32 9.79
N ILE A 236 26.94 30.79 9.20
CA ILE A 236 26.77 32.19 8.79
C ILE A 236 26.85 33.13 10.00
N SER A 237 26.26 32.75 11.13
CA SER A 237 26.32 33.54 12.36
C SER A 237 27.74 33.65 12.92
N SER A 238 28.52 32.57 12.89
CA SER A 238 29.93 32.57 13.29
C SER A 238 30.75 33.47 12.37
N GLU A 239 30.60 33.30 11.05
CA GLU A 239 31.28 34.15 10.05
C GLU A 239 30.95 35.64 10.24
N MET A 240 29.71 35.96 10.62
CA MET A 240 29.31 37.34 10.92
C MET A 240 29.97 37.88 12.21
N SER A 241 30.11 37.05 13.23
CA SER A 241 30.82 37.42 14.47
C SER A 241 32.30 37.70 14.21
N ASP A 242 32.96 36.83 13.45
CA ASP A 242 34.36 37.00 13.07
C ASP A 242 34.55 38.26 12.24
N PHE A 243 33.65 38.50 11.27
CA PHE A 243 33.65 39.74 10.48
C PHE A 243 33.49 40.99 11.35
N ASN A 244 32.59 40.99 12.33
CA ASN A 244 32.40 42.11 13.25
C ASN A 244 33.64 42.37 14.11
N HIS A 245 34.30 41.31 14.60
CA HIS A 245 35.54 41.42 15.37
C HIS A 245 36.67 42.04 14.54
N ASP A 246 36.87 41.55 13.32
CA ASP A 246 37.89 42.07 12.40
C ASP A 246 37.60 43.54 12.05
N TYR A 247 36.33 43.88 11.83
CA TYR A 247 35.90 45.26 11.59
C TYR A 247 36.24 46.20 12.77
N ILE A 248 35.97 45.78 14.01
CA ILE A 248 36.30 46.56 15.21
C ILE A 248 37.82 46.77 15.31
N ASN A 249 38.62 45.74 15.05
CA ASN A 249 40.09 45.84 15.10
C ASN A 249 40.66 46.80 14.05
N ILE A 250 40.09 46.82 12.84
CA ILE A 250 40.46 47.77 11.79
C ILE A 250 40.16 49.20 12.27
N LEU A 251 38.97 49.46 12.83
CA LEU A 251 38.60 50.79 13.33
C LEU A 251 39.46 51.24 14.51
N ALA A 252 39.74 50.34 15.47
CA ALA A 252 40.58 50.64 16.63
C ALA A 252 42.02 50.99 16.20
N SER A 253 42.56 50.27 15.22
CA SER A 253 43.89 50.54 14.67
C SER A 253 43.93 51.90 13.95
N LEU A 254 42.93 52.20 13.11
CA LEU A 254 42.79 53.52 12.47
C LEU A 254 42.72 54.64 13.51
N HIS A 255 41.90 54.48 14.55
CA HIS A 255 41.77 55.46 15.62
C HIS A 255 43.10 55.69 16.34
N GLY A 256 43.83 54.63 16.68
CA GLY A 256 45.13 54.72 17.35
C GLY A 256 46.20 55.41 16.50
N TYR A 257 46.20 55.22 15.17
CA TYR A 257 47.11 55.95 14.28
C TYR A 257 46.75 57.45 14.16
N ILE A 258 45.45 57.78 14.17
CA ILE A 258 44.98 59.18 14.15
C ILE A 258 45.38 59.90 15.44
N GLU A 259 45.16 59.28 16.61
CA GLU A 259 45.42 59.89 17.92
C GLU A 259 46.91 60.15 18.16
N LYS A 260 47.79 59.27 17.66
CA LYS A 260 49.24 59.44 17.72
C LYS A 260 49.80 60.44 16.69
N GLY A 261 48.98 60.95 15.77
CA GLY A 261 49.39 61.88 14.72
C GLY A 261 50.29 61.27 13.63
N ASP A 262 50.34 59.94 13.53
CA ASP A 262 51.32 59.23 12.70
C ASP A 262 50.77 58.96 11.29
N GLN A 263 50.79 60.00 10.44
CA GLN A 263 50.21 59.97 9.09
C GLN A 263 50.85 58.92 8.16
N LEU A 264 52.12 58.59 8.38
CA LEU A 264 52.86 57.67 7.51
C LEU A 264 52.41 56.23 7.75
N LEU A 265 52.27 55.83 9.02
CA LEU A 265 51.74 54.51 9.42
C LEU A 265 50.26 54.36 9.04
N LEU A 266 49.45 55.40 9.21
CA LEU A 266 48.04 55.40 8.79
C LEU A 266 47.91 55.14 7.27
N LYS A 267 48.73 55.82 6.46
CA LYS A 267 48.72 55.69 5.00
C LYS A 267 49.13 54.29 4.55
N ASN A 268 50.16 53.72 5.18
CA ASN A 268 50.60 52.36 4.88
C ASN A 268 49.53 51.33 5.26
N TYR A 269 48.95 51.43 6.46
CA TYR A 269 47.87 50.54 6.90
C TYR A 269 46.64 50.60 5.99
N PHE A 270 46.28 51.79 5.51
CA PHE A 270 45.18 51.94 4.55
C PHE A 270 45.49 51.26 3.21
N GLN A 271 46.71 51.43 2.68
CA GLN A 271 47.10 50.87 1.39
C GLN A 271 47.32 49.36 1.42
N GLU A 272 47.88 48.82 2.50
CA GLU A 272 48.26 47.42 2.62
C GLU A 272 47.13 46.54 3.16
N THR A 273 46.27 47.08 4.03
CA THR A 273 45.24 46.27 4.71
C THR A 273 43.83 46.59 4.20
N ILE A 274 43.45 47.87 4.16
CA ILE A 274 42.05 48.27 3.89
C ILE A 274 41.72 48.23 2.38
N LYS A 275 42.63 48.73 1.54
CA LYS A 275 42.40 48.79 0.09
C LYS A 275 42.26 47.39 -0.56
N PRO A 276 43.08 46.38 -0.23
CA PRO A 276 42.92 45.02 -0.75
C PRO A 276 41.66 44.36 -0.21
N LEU A 277 41.33 44.55 1.07
CA LEU A 277 40.11 44.02 1.68
C LEU A 277 38.85 44.50 0.95
N ASN A 278 38.77 45.79 0.62
CA ASN A 278 37.66 46.35 -0.14
C ASN A 278 37.51 45.71 -1.53
N GLN A 279 38.62 45.46 -2.24
CA GLN A 279 38.61 44.78 -3.54
C GLN A 279 38.10 43.33 -3.42
N VAL A 280 38.49 42.62 -2.38
CA VAL A 280 38.00 41.26 -2.09
C VAL A 280 36.50 41.27 -1.79
N LEU A 281 36.00 42.21 -0.99
CA LEU A 281 34.58 42.35 -0.68
C LEU A 281 33.74 42.68 -1.92
N ILE A 282 34.20 43.59 -2.78
CA ILE A 282 33.51 43.93 -4.04
C ILE A 282 33.50 42.72 -4.99
N LYS A 283 34.61 41.97 -5.09
CA LYS A 283 34.69 40.77 -5.92
C LYS A 283 33.71 39.69 -5.44
N ASN A 284 33.66 39.44 -4.12
CA ASN A 284 32.74 38.47 -3.54
C ASN A 284 31.28 38.89 -3.72
N LYS A 285 30.96 40.19 -3.57
CA LYS A 285 29.62 40.74 -3.83
C LYS A 285 29.17 40.51 -5.28
N ASN A 286 30.05 40.77 -6.24
CA ASN A 286 29.75 40.58 -7.67
C ASN A 286 29.52 39.11 -8.01
N GLN A 287 30.36 38.21 -7.48
CA GLN A 287 30.16 36.76 -7.66
C GLN A 287 28.81 36.30 -7.08
N LEU A 288 28.43 36.77 -5.89
CA LEU A 288 27.14 36.45 -5.28
C LEU A 288 25.95 36.90 -6.15
N SER A 289 26.03 38.11 -6.75
CA SER A 289 24.99 38.60 -7.65
C SER A 289 24.86 37.77 -8.94
N GLU A 290 25.97 37.27 -9.50
CA GLU A 290 25.94 36.37 -10.67
C GLU A 290 25.29 35.02 -10.34
N TYR A 291 25.58 34.44 -9.17
CA TYR A 291 24.95 33.18 -8.74
C TYR A 291 23.45 33.33 -8.48
N THR A 292 23.02 34.50 -8.00
CA THR A 292 21.61 34.80 -7.71
C THR A 292 20.84 34.96 -9.03
N ASN A 293 21.36 35.73 -9.99
CA ASN A 293 20.76 35.90 -11.33
C ASN A 293 20.68 34.59 -12.14
N ARG A 294 21.59 33.63 -11.94
CA ARG A 294 21.51 32.33 -12.63
C ARG A 294 20.45 31.38 -12.05
N LYS A 295 20.11 31.49 -10.76
CA LYS A 295 19.08 30.63 -10.14
C LYS A 295 17.68 30.99 -10.64
N ASP A 296 17.40 32.26 -10.91
CA ASP A 296 16.12 32.73 -11.45
C ASP A 296 15.87 32.28 -12.90
N LEU A 297 16.89 31.80 -13.61
CA LEU A 297 16.79 31.26 -14.98
C LEU A 297 16.59 29.73 -15.02
N THR A 298 16.56 29.06 -13.87
CA THR A 298 16.47 27.59 -13.77
C THR A 298 15.25 27.07 -12.98
N GLN A 299 14.30 27.96 -12.65
CA GLN A 299 12.93 27.60 -12.25
C GLN A 299 11.98 27.75 -13.43
#